data_AF-A0AAU9MBX9-F1
#
_entry.id   AF-A0AAU9MBX9-F1
#
_cell.length_a   1.000
_cell.length_b   1.000
_cell.length_c   1.000
_cell.angle_alpha   90.00
_cell.angle_beta   90.00
_cell.angle_gamma   90.00
#
_symmetry.space_group_name_H-M   'P 1'
#
loop_
_entity.id
_entity.type
_entity.pdbx_description
1 polymer ?
#
loop_
_entity_poly.entity_id
_entity_poly.type
_entity_poly.pdbx_seq_one_letter_code
_entity_poly.pdbx_strand_id
1 'polypeptide(L)'
;MSAFVQALILMVFSATLLCFVRSAPQVPCYFVFGDSSMDNGNNNHLVTTAKANYPPYGIDFPDGTTGRFSNGRNTADVVAQLLGFENSIPPFATARREEIVRGVNYASGAAGIRDETAEHMKLYKYGARKFGIPGAGYIGCTPAMMKRFNTNTCVDAVNGAIIQFNAKLVTALGDLESKLSGSKFIFIDPPRGYSSEDRRKSTRIIYYHQERDCWSGIEKGLNGNVFKYETRHLR
;
A
#
# COMPACT_ATOMS: atom_id res chain seq x y z
N MET A 1 57.62 7.87 3.32
CA MET A 1 56.60 7.86 2.24
C MET A 1 56.45 9.29 1.73
N SER A 2 56.36 9.50 0.42
CA SER A 2 56.18 10.84 -0.16
C SER A 2 54.84 11.44 0.28
N ALA A 3 54.79 12.77 0.49
CA ALA A 3 53.57 13.51 0.80
C ALA A 3 52.42 13.20 -0.18
N PHE A 4 52.77 12.87 -1.43
CA PHE A 4 51.82 12.48 -2.47
C PHE A 4 51.11 11.15 -2.16
N VAL A 5 51.84 10.16 -1.62
CA VAL A 5 51.29 8.85 -1.24
C VAL A 5 50.35 9.01 -0.04
N GLN A 6 50.70 9.89 0.90
CA GLN A 6 49.91 10.17 2.08
C GLN A 6 48.59 10.88 1.75
N ALA A 7 48.63 11.83 0.80
CA ALA A 7 47.44 12.50 0.28
C ALA A 7 46.52 11.51 -0.45
N LEU A 8 47.07 10.58 -1.25
CA LEU A 8 46.28 9.58 -1.98
C LEU A 8 45.57 8.61 -1.02
N ILE A 9 46.26 8.16 0.03
CA ILE A 9 45.67 7.30 1.08
C ILE A 9 44.54 8.03 1.80
N LEU A 10 44.72 9.30 2.19
CA LEU A 10 43.68 10.09 2.83
C LEU A 10 42.47 10.34 1.92
N MET A 11 42.69 10.53 0.62
CA MET A 11 41.62 10.73 -0.36
C MET A 11 40.81 9.44 -0.58
N VAL A 12 41.46 8.28 -0.63
CA VAL A 12 40.79 6.97 -0.71
C VAL A 12 40.07 6.65 0.61
N PHE A 13 40.65 7.01 1.75
CA PHE A 13 40.03 6.83 3.08
C PHE A 13 38.81 7.74 3.27
N SER A 14 38.85 9.00 2.77
CA SER A 14 37.68 9.89 2.80
C SER A 14 36.61 9.46 1.80
N ALA A 15 36.99 8.98 0.61
CA ALA A 15 36.07 8.42 -0.38
C ALA A 15 35.41 7.11 0.09
N THR A 16 36.08 6.33 0.94
CA THR A 16 35.50 5.15 1.60
C THR A 16 34.71 5.51 2.88
N LEU A 17 35.02 6.61 3.57
CA LEU A 17 34.18 7.19 4.64
C LEU A 17 32.90 7.85 4.09
N LEU A 18 32.89 8.24 2.81
CA LEU A 18 31.68 8.51 2.03
C LEU A 18 30.94 7.22 1.63
N CYS A 19 31.20 6.09 2.31
CA CYS A 19 30.35 4.90 2.27
C CYS A 19 28.89 5.36 2.31
N PHE A 20 28.18 5.05 1.23
CA PHE A 20 26.77 5.36 1.04
C PHE A 20 25.98 5.07 2.32
N VAL A 21 25.67 6.11 3.11
CA VAL A 21 24.62 6.04 4.12
C VAL A 21 23.31 5.97 3.33
N ARG A 22 22.99 4.79 2.80
CA ARG A 22 21.65 4.51 2.27
C ARG A 22 20.73 4.50 3.48
N SER A 23 19.85 5.50 3.56
CA SER A 23 18.82 5.55 4.59
C SER A 23 18.03 4.24 4.54
N ALA A 24 18.09 3.45 5.60
CA ALA A 24 17.26 2.27 5.71
C ALA A 24 15.78 2.70 5.71
N PRO A 25 14.86 1.84 5.24
CA PRO A 25 13.44 2.12 5.34
C PRO A 25 13.02 2.39 6.79
N GLN A 26 12.04 3.28 6.99
CA GLN A 26 11.49 3.64 8.30
C GLN A 26 10.82 2.46 9.03
N VAL A 27 10.45 1.42 8.27
CA VAL A 27 9.90 0.15 8.77
C VAL A 27 10.61 -1.01 8.07
N PRO A 28 10.89 -2.13 8.76
CA PRO A 28 11.64 -3.25 8.17
C PRO A 28 10.87 -3.98 7.06
N CYS A 29 9.53 -3.92 7.09
CA CYS A 29 8.68 -4.50 6.07
C CYS A 29 7.36 -3.77 5.92
N TYR A 30 6.77 -3.95 4.74
CA TYR A 30 5.57 -3.26 4.33
C TYR A 30 4.62 -4.20 3.58
N PHE A 31 3.45 -4.50 4.16
CA PHE A 31 2.43 -5.37 3.59
C PHE A 31 1.21 -4.56 3.15
N VAL A 32 0.86 -4.70 1.89
CA VAL A 32 -0.23 -3.92 1.28
C VAL A 32 -1.44 -4.81 1.12
N PHE A 33 -2.62 -4.31 1.47
CA PHE A 33 -3.87 -5.01 1.26
C PHE A 33 -4.89 -4.04 0.69
N GLY A 34 -5.83 -4.56 -0.09
CA GLY A 34 -6.92 -3.73 -0.59
C GLY A 34 -7.32 -4.09 -1.99
N ASP A 35 -7.63 -3.06 -2.76
CA ASP A 35 -8.28 -3.20 -4.05
C ASP A 35 -7.45 -2.62 -5.21
N SER A 36 -8.13 -2.27 -6.30
CA SER A 36 -7.55 -1.62 -7.47
C SER A 36 -6.70 -0.39 -7.17
N SER A 37 -6.99 0.34 -6.08
CA SER A 37 -6.25 1.54 -5.65
C SER A 37 -4.81 1.24 -5.23
N MET A 38 -4.50 -0.03 -4.92
CA MET A 38 -3.20 -0.47 -4.43
C MET A 38 -2.64 -1.65 -5.20
N ASP A 39 -3.47 -2.33 -6.00
CA ASP A 39 -3.04 -3.42 -6.87
C ASP A 39 -1.93 -2.93 -7.82
N ASN A 40 -0.87 -3.73 -7.89
CA ASN A 40 0.30 -3.48 -8.71
C ASN A 40 0.63 -4.64 -9.65
N GLY A 41 -0.34 -5.52 -9.93
CA GLY A 41 -0.19 -6.62 -10.90
C GLY A 41 -0.74 -7.96 -10.44
N ASN A 42 -1.34 -8.02 -9.24
CA ASN A 42 -1.90 -9.25 -8.68
C ASN A 42 -3.02 -9.82 -9.57
N ASN A 43 -3.82 -8.97 -10.18
CA ASN A 43 -4.92 -9.40 -11.04
C ASN A 43 -4.50 -9.95 -12.41
N ASN A 44 -3.24 -9.77 -12.83
CA ASN A 44 -2.79 -10.16 -14.17
C ASN A 44 -2.94 -11.67 -14.41
N HIS A 45 -2.68 -12.46 -13.37
CA HIS A 45 -2.71 -13.92 -13.39
C HIS A 45 -4.06 -14.53 -13.03
N LEU A 46 -5.09 -13.70 -12.76
CA LEU A 46 -6.41 -14.17 -12.37
C LEU A 46 -7.37 -14.28 -13.56
N VAL A 47 -8.36 -15.17 -13.43
CA VAL A 47 -9.51 -15.21 -14.33
C VAL A 47 -10.53 -14.15 -13.90
N THR A 48 -10.29 -12.90 -14.32
CA THR A 48 -11.12 -11.74 -13.96
C THR A 48 -11.12 -10.70 -15.08
N THR A 49 -12.17 -9.89 -15.13
CA THR A 49 -12.25 -8.69 -15.99
C THR A 49 -11.58 -7.48 -15.35
N ALA A 50 -11.32 -7.50 -14.04
CA ALA A 50 -10.64 -6.44 -13.33
C ALA A 50 -9.12 -6.52 -13.57
N LYS A 51 -8.65 -6.19 -14.78
CA LYS A 51 -7.22 -6.11 -15.12
C LYS A 51 -6.85 -4.71 -15.57
N ALA A 52 -5.59 -4.34 -15.34
CA ALA A 52 -5.02 -3.07 -15.78
C ALA A 52 -3.61 -3.27 -16.38
N ASN A 53 -3.39 -4.39 -17.06
CA ASN A 53 -2.14 -4.77 -17.73
C ASN A 53 -2.12 -4.39 -19.21
N TYR A 54 -2.75 -3.27 -19.57
CA TYR A 54 -2.86 -2.80 -20.94
C TYR A 54 -2.97 -1.26 -20.98
N PRO A 55 -2.60 -0.59 -22.08
CA PRO A 55 -2.73 0.87 -22.20
C PRO A 55 -4.17 1.36 -21.98
N PRO A 56 -4.40 2.54 -21.37
CA PRO A 56 -3.40 3.55 -20.99
C PRO A 56 -2.70 3.31 -19.64
N TYR A 57 -2.95 2.18 -18.97
CA TYR A 57 -2.37 1.92 -17.66
C TYR A 57 -0.86 1.81 -17.68
N GLY A 58 -0.20 2.39 -16.68
CA GLY A 58 1.24 2.36 -16.56
C GLY A 58 2.01 3.18 -17.61
N ILE A 59 1.35 4.01 -18.43
CA ILE A 59 2.05 4.84 -19.44
C ILE A 59 3.08 5.81 -18.84
N ASP A 60 2.85 6.28 -17.62
CA ASP A 60 3.74 7.15 -16.85
C ASP A 60 4.57 6.36 -15.81
N PHE A 61 4.42 5.03 -15.75
CA PHE A 61 5.17 4.19 -14.84
C PHE A 61 6.49 3.74 -15.50
N PRO A 62 7.65 3.77 -14.80
CA PRO A 62 8.94 3.43 -15.41
C PRO A 62 8.98 2.04 -16.09
N ASP A 63 8.28 1.05 -15.52
CA ASP A 63 8.22 -0.31 -16.04
C ASP A 63 7.03 -0.55 -17.00
N GLY A 64 6.29 0.50 -17.39
CA GLY A 64 5.13 0.41 -18.25
C GLY A 64 3.91 -0.25 -17.61
N THR A 65 3.15 -1.02 -18.42
CA THR A 65 1.92 -1.70 -18.01
C THR A 65 2.20 -2.83 -17.02
N THR A 66 2.10 -2.55 -15.74
CA THR A 66 2.36 -3.53 -14.65
C THR A 66 1.10 -4.17 -14.07
N GLY A 67 -0.09 -3.63 -14.35
CA GLY A 67 -1.34 -4.04 -13.70
C GLY A 67 -1.85 -3.06 -12.64
N ARG A 68 -1.17 -1.91 -12.47
CA ARG A 68 -1.68 -0.79 -11.67
C ARG A 68 -2.88 -0.16 -12.35
N PHE A 69 -3.96 0.09 -11.60
CA PHE A 69 -5.15 0.77 -12.13
C PHE A 69 -4.95 2.29 -12.29
N SER A 70 -3.73 2.73 -12.57
CA SER A 70 -3.33 4.12 -12.77
C SER A 70 -2.38 4.21 -13.97
N ASN A 71 -2.12 5.42 -14.45
CA ASN A 71 -1.08 5.65 -15.45
C ASN A 71 0.33 5.55 -14.85
N GLY A 72 0.48 5.72 -13.53
CA GLY A 72 1.76 5.72 -12.85
C GLY A 72 1.73 4.97 -11.52
N ARG A 73 2.44 5.53 -10.53
CA ARG A 73 2.47 5.03 -9.15
C ARG A 73 1.07 5.07 -8.53
N ASN A 74 0.75 4.07 -7.72
CA ASN A 74 -0.45 4.06 -6.90
C ASN A 74 -0.14 4.46 -5.45
N THR A 75 -1.15 4.50 -4.57
CA THR A 75 -0.96 4.88 -3.16
C THR A 75 0.09 4.01 -2.46
N ALA A 76 0.08 2.70 -2.72
CA ALA A 76 1.03 1.79 -2.08
C ALA A 76 2.48 2.09 -2.50
N ASP A 77 2.72 2.43 -3.76
CA ASP A 77 4.05 2.82 -4.25
C ASP A 77 4.54 4.13 -3.63
N VAL A 78 3.66 5.13 -3.57
CA VAL A 78 4.01 6.44 -2.99
C VAL A 78 4.38 6.26 -1.53
N VAL A 79 3.61 5.46 -0.79
CA VAL A 79 3.92 5.23 0.61
C VAL A 79 5.18 4.37 0.79
N ALA A 80 5.44 3.38 -0.07
CA ALA A 80 6.71 2.65 -0.05
C ALA A 80 7.91 3.59 -0.20
N GLN A 81 7.81 4.54 -1.14
CA GLN A 81 8.84 5.55 -1.37
C GLN A 81 9.03 6.46 -0.15
N LEU A 82 7.93 6.97 0.44
CA LEU A 82 7.98 7.81 1.65
C LEU A 82 8.60 7.07 2.84
N LEU A 83 8.41 5.75 2.91
CA LEU A 83 9.02 4.91 3.93
C LEU A 83 10.48 4.54 3.63
N GLY A 84 11.05 4.96 2.50
CA GLY A 84 12.44 4.73 2.14
C GLY A 84 12.72 3.38 1.49
N PHE A 85 11.71 2.69 0.97
CA PHE A 85 11.94 1.50 0.13
C PHE A 85 12.50 1.92 -1.24
N GLU A 86 13.58 1.27 -1.68
CA GLU A 86 14.22 1.56 -2.97
C GLU A 86 13.33 1.20 -4.16
N ASN A 87 12.56 0.12 -4.04
CA ASN A 87 11.69 -0.42 -5.07
C ASN A 87 10.25 -0.49 -4.57
N SER A 88 9.30 -0.55 -5.52
CA SER A 88 7.91 -0.89 -5.21
C SER A 88 7.83 -2.26 -4.53
N ILE A 89 6.91 -2.40 -3.58
CA ILE A 89 6.61 -3.69 -2.94
C ILE A 89 6.08 -4.66 -4.00
N PRO A 90 6.62 -5.88 -4.15
CA PRO A 90 6.22 -6.78 -5.23
C PRO A 90 4.78 -7.29 -5.07
N PRO A 91 4.05 -7.54 -6.19
CA PRO A 91 2.75 -8.22 -6.13
C PRO A 91 2.95 -9.64 -5.62
N PHE A 92 2.07 -10.09 -4.73
CA PHE A 92 2.09 -11.45 -4.19
C PHE A 92 2.04 -12.52 -5.29
N ALA A 93 1.33 -12.26 -6.40
CA ALA A 93 1.19 -13.19 -7.51
C ALA A 93 2.53 -13.61 -8.15
N THR A 94 3.57 -12.76 -8.08
CA THR A 94 4.89 -13.04 -8.67
C THR A 94 6.05 -12.94 -7.67
N ALA A 95 5.76 -12.70 -6.39
CA ALA A 95 6.78 -12.53 -5.37
C ALA A 95 7.51 -13.84 -5.07
N ARG A 96 8.83 -13.77 -4.95
CA ARG A 96 9.68 -14.88 -4.49
C ARG A 96 9.66 -14.98 -2.96
N ARG A 97 10.01 -16.15 -2.44
CA ARG A 97 9.99 -16.41 -0.99
C ARG A 97 10.87 -15.42 -0.21
N GLU A 98 12.01 -15.05 -0.79
CA GLU A 98 12.98 -14.13 -0.20
C GLU A 98 12.49 -12.68 -0.20
N GLU A 99 11.53 -12.34 -1.07
CA GLU A 99 10.95 -11.00 -1.16
C GLU A 99 9.81 -10.82 -0.15
N ILE A 100 9.05 -11.88 0.11
CA ILE A 100 7.95 -11.89 1.09
C ILE A 100 8.41 -11.38 2.47
N VAL A 101 9.64 -11.70 2.87
CA VAL A 101 10.19 -11.32 4.18
C VAL A 101 10.31 -9.81 4.37
N ARG A 102 10.40 -9.04 3.28
CA ARG A 102 10.49 -7.57 3.29
C ARG A 102 9.15 -6.89 3.04
N GLY A 103 8.09 -7.67 2.81
CA GLY A 103 6.77 -7.16 2.48
C GLY A 103 6.33 -7.56 1.08
N VAL A 104 5.02 -7.81 0.93
CA VAL A 104 4.36 -8.09 -0.34
C VAL A 104 3.04 -7.35 -0.43
N ASN A 105 2.62 -7.09 -1.66
CA ASN A 105 1.35 -6.49 -1.96
C ASN A 105 0.31 -7.57 -2.26
N TYR A 106 -0.73 -7.65 -1.44
CA TYR A 106 -1.88 -8.54 -1.59
C TYR A 106 -3.13 -7.84 -2.16
N ALA A 107 -3.05 -6.56 -2.50
CA ALA A 107 -4.18 -5.82 -3.03
C ALA A 107 -4.63 -6.38 -4.39
N SER A 108 -5.94 -6.49 -4.60
CA SER A 108 -6.50 -7.11 -5.79
C SER A 108 -7.66 -6.29 -6.35
N GLY A 109 -7.58 -5.93 -7.63
CA GLY A 109 -8.67 -5.25 -8.33
C GLY A 109 -10.04 -5.87 -8.07
N ALA A 110 -11.02 -5.04 -7.73
CA ALA A 110 -12.39 -5.39 -7.37
C ALA A 110 -12.60 -6.07 -5.99
N ALA A 111 -11.59 -6.14 -5.12
CA ALA A 111 -11.78 -6.52 -3.73
C ALA A 111 -12.76 -5.56 -3.00
N GLY A 112 -13.67 -6.13 -2.19
CA GLY A 112 -14.72 -5.40 -1.45
C GLY A 112 -14.52 -5.34 0.06
N ILE A 113 -15.46 -4.71 0.82
CA ILE A 113 -15.50 -4.87 2.28
C ILE A 113 -16.16 -6.21 2.55
N ARG A 114 -15.47 -7.05 3.30
CA ARG A 114 -16.00 -8.30 3.84
C ARG A 114 -16.16 -8.15 5.36
N ASP A 115 -17.21 -8.72 5.93
CA ASP A 115 -17.44 -8.67 7.38
C ASP A 115 -16.27 -9.31 8.14
N GLU A 116 -15.65 -10.34 7.54
CA GLU A 116 -14.48 -11.00 8.08
C GLU A 116 -13.24 -10.08 8.13
N THR A 117 -13.20 -8.96 7.41
CA THR A 117 -12.09 -8.00 7.52
C THR A 117 -12.05 -7.36 8.92
N ALA A 118 -13.21 -7.14 9.55
CA ALA A 118 -13.32 -6.53 10.87
C ALA A 118 -13.10 -7.53 12.02
N GLU A 119 -13.47 -8.80 11.83
CA GLU A 119 -13.31 -9.85 12.85
C GLU A 119 -11.84 -10.21 13.13
N HIS A 120 -10.94 -9.72 12.30
CA HIS A 120 -9.59 -10.23 12.22
C HIS A 120 -8.56 -9.21 12.66
N MET A 121 -8.62 -8.87 13.96
CA MET A 121 -7.45 -8.48 14.78
C MET A 121 -6.27 -9.47 14.68
N LYS A 122 -6.40 -10.52 13.88
CA LYS A 122 -5.38 -11.42 13.36
C LYS A 122 -4.07 -10.70 13.08
N LEU A 123 -4.03 -9.67 12.25
CA LEU A 123 -2.73 -9.02 11.93
C LEU A 123 -2.01 -8.51 13.19
N TYR A 124 -2.74 -7.91 14.13
CA TYR A 124 -2.19 -7.54 15.44
C TYR A 124 -1.74 -8.76 16.26
N LYS A 125 -2.54 -9.83 16.30
CA LYS A 125 -2.18 -11.12 16.93
C LYS A 125 -0.93 -11.74 16.30
N TYR A 126 -0.67 -11.45 15.03
CA TYR A 126 0.51 -11.88 14.28
C TYR A 126 1.68 -10.90 14.34
N GLY A 127 1.62 -9.90 15.21
CA GLY A 127 2.75 -9.01 15.49
C GLY A 127 2.71 -7.65 14.76
N ALA A 128 1.69 -7.39 13.93
CA ALA A 128 1.53 -6.06 13.37
C ALA A 128 1.29 -5.03 14.50
N ARG A 129 1.96 -3.89 14.38
CA ARG A 129 1.89 -2.78 15.36
C ARG A 129 1.62 -1.43 14.71
N LYS A 130 1.88 -1.26 13.41
CA LYS A 130 1.68 0.01 12.70
C LYS A 130 0.70 -0.21 11.55
N PHE A 131 -0.40 0.52 11.56
CA PHE A 131 -1.50 0.29 10.63
C PHE A 131 -1.82 1.61 9.91
N GLY A 132 -1.50 1.73 8.62
CA GLY A 132 -1.86 2.85 7.77
C GLY A 132 -3.22 2.63 7.11
N ILE A 133 -4.24 3.34 7.56
CA ILE A 133 -5.60 3.15 7.08
C ILE A 133 -5.96 4.35 6.20
N PRO A 134 -5.95 4.22 4.87
CA PRO A 134 -6.46 5.30 4.05
C PRO A 134 -7.95 5.52 4.30
N GLY A 135 -8.38 6.77 4.19
CA GLY A 135 -9.78 7.14 4.19
C GLY A 135 -10.41 6.97 2.82
N ALA A 136 -11.73 6.76 2.79
CA ALA A 136 -12.56 6.65 1.61
C ALA A 136 -12.37 7.85 0.67
N GLY A 137 -11.89 7.63 -0.54
CA GLY A 137 -11.83 8.65 -1.60
C GLY A 137 -13.24 9.11 -2.01
N TYR A 138 -13.38 10.37 -2.43
CA TYR A 138 -14.65 11.03 -2.79
C TYR A 138 -15.29 10.52 -4.10
N ILE A 139 -15.73 9.25 -4.13
CA ILE A 139 -16.20 8.58 -5.35
C ILE A 139 -17.38 9.27 -6.04
N GLY A 140 -18.08 10.19 -5.36
CA GLY A 140 -19.12 11.03 -5.94
C GLY A 140 -18.65 11.86 -7.14
N CYS A 141 -17.36 12.16 -7.23
CA CYS A 141 -16.76 12.91 -8.33
C CYS A 141 -16.19 12.00 -9.45
N THR A 142 -16.30 10.68 -9.33
CA THR A 142 -15.76 9.79 -10.37
C THR A 142 -16.67 9.79 -11.60
N PRO A 143 -16.13 9.64 -12.84
CA PRO A 143 -16.95 9.57 -14.05
C PRO A 143 -18.01 8.46 -14.01
N ALA A 144 -17.69 7.33 -13.37
CA ALA A 144 -18.63 6.24 -13.19
C ALA A 144 -19.85 6.64 -12.33
N MET A 145 -19.62 7.45 -11.29
CA MET A 145 -20.69 7.91 -10.41
C MET A 145 -21.50 9.03 -11.05
N MET A 146 -20.84 10.01 -11.68
CA MET A 146 -21.49 11.09 -12.43
C MET A 146 -22.39 10.54 -13.54
N LYS A 147 -21.89 9.55 -14.31
CA LYS A 147 -22.68 8.83 -15.32
C LYS A 147 -23.88 8.10 -14.71
N ARG A 148 -23.69 7.42 -13.57
CA ARG A 148 -24.77 6.68 -12.88
C ARG A 148 -25.90 7.59 -12.42
N PHE A 149 -25.57 8.80 -12.00
CA PHE A 149 -26.54 9.80 -11.50
C PHE A 149 -26.97 10.81 -12.57
N ASN A 150 -26.55 10.63 -13.83
CA ASN A 150 -26.85 11.52 -14.95
C ASN A 150 -26.54 13.00 -14.64
N THR A 151 -25.36 13.26 -14.09
CA THR A 151 -24.88 14.61 -13.73
C THR A 151 -23.47 14.85 -14.28
N ASN A 152 -23.10 16.12 -14.43
CA ASN A 152 -21.75 16.57 -14.77
C ASN A 152 -20.99 17.15 -13.56
N THR A 153 -21.63 17.17 -12.39
CA THR A 153 -21.03 17.61 -11.12
C THR A 153 -20.88 16.43 -10.16
N CYS A 154 -20.07 16.60 -9.12
CA CYS A 154 -19.95 15.60 -8.07
C CYS A 154 -21.32 15.28 -7.44
N VAL A 155 -21.55 14.01 -7.12
CA VAL A 155 -22.75 13.58 -6.40
C VAL A 155 -22.55 13.84 -4.91
N ASP A 156 -23.03 14.98 -4.43
CA ASP A 156 -22.81 15.43 -3.03
C ASP A 156 -23.36 14.47 -1.98
N ALA A 157 -24.50 13.81 -2.26
CA ALA A 157 -25.04 12.80 -1.35
C ALA A 157 -24.05 11.63 -1.13
N VAL A 158 -23.35 11.21 -2.19
CA VAL A 158 -22.34 10.15 -2.13
C VAL A 158 -21.10 10.65 -1.36
N ASN A 159 -20.65 11.88 -1.64
CA ASN A 159 -19.53 12.47 -0.92
C ASN A 159 -19.84 12.74 0.56
N GLY A 160 -21.08 13.12 0.90
CA GLY A 160 -21.54 13.28 2.26
C GLY A 160 -21.49 11.97 3.05
N ALA A 161 -21.90 10.86 2.44
CA ALA A 161 -21.76 9.54 3.05
C ALA A 161 -20.29 9.15 3.29
N ILE A 162 -19.40 9.49 2.36
CA ILE A 162 -17.95 9.25 2.48
C ILE A 162 -17.32 10.07 3.60
N ILE A 163 -17.71 11.34 3.75
CA ILE A 163 -17.25 12.20 4.83
C ILE A 163 -17.65 11.59 6.18
N GLN A 164 -18.91 11.16 6.31
CA GLN A 164 -19.39 10.51 7.54
C GLN A 164 -18.67 9.19 7.79
N PHE A 165 -18.43 8.39 6.75
CA PHE A 165 -17.67 7.15 6.87
C PHE A 165 -16.25 7.41 7.38
N ASN A 166 -15.54 8.38 6.79
CA ASN A 166 -14.18 8.73 7.20
C ASN A 166 -14.11 9.25 8.63
N ALA A 167 -15.07 10.10 9.04
CA ALA A 167 -15.17 10.58 10.41
C ALA A 167 -15.36 9.42 11.40
N LYS A 168 -16.30 8.51 11.12
CA LYS A 168 -16.53 7.31 11.94
C LYS A 168 -15.34 6.37 11.95
N LEU A 169 -14.64 6.24 10.82
CA LEU A 169 -13.42 5.46 10.70
C LEU A 169 -12.34 6.00 11.64
N VAL A 170 -12.06 7.30 11.61
CA VAL A 170 -11.08 7.92 12.53
C VAL A 170 -11.42 7.64 13.99
N THR A 171 -12.69 7.76 14.39
CA THR A 171 -13.14 7.40 15.75
C THR A 171 -12.86 5.92 16.06
N ALA A 172 -13.24 5.01 15.17
CA ALA A 172 -13.03 3.57 15.36
C ALA A 172 -11.55 3.20 15.45
N LEU A 173 -10.67 3.89 14.70
CA LEU A 173 -9.22 3.69 14.78
C LEU A 173 -8.66 4.15 16.13
N GLY A 174 -9.18 5.25 16.69
CA GLY A 174 -8.84 5.69 18.04
C GLY A 174 -9.25 4.66 19.10
N ASP A 175 -10.47 4.11 18.98
CA ASP A 175 -10.94 3.05 19.87
C ASP A 175 -10.07 1.79 19.77
N LEU A 176 -9.67 1.40 18.57
CA LEU A 176 -8.76 0.27 18.35
C LEU A 176 -7.39 0.52 18.96
N GLU A 177 -6.79 1.69 18.72
CA GLU A 177 -5.49 2.06 19.29
C GLU A 177 -5.53 1.98 20.83
N SER A 178 -6.63 2.40 21.47
CA SER A 178 -6.80 2.31 22.93
C SER A 178 -6.91 0.88 23.46
N LYS A 179 -7.47 -0.04 22.66
CA LYS A 179 -7.69 -1.45 23.05
C LYS A 179 -6.48 -2.34 22.75
N LEU A 180 -5.58 -1.89 21.89
CA LEU A 180 -4.51 -2.71 21.32
C LEU A 180 -3.16 -2.14 21.71
N SER A 181 -2.69 -2.55 22.89
CA SER A 181 -1.44 -2.06 23.46
C SER A 181 -0.27 -2.16 22.49
N GLY A 182 0.51 -1.08 22.40
CA GLY A 182 1.67 -0.98 21.50
C GLY A 182 1.32 -0.87 20.02
N SER A 183 0.04 -0.76 19.65
CA SER A 183 -0.36 -0.48 18.27
C SER A 183 -0.41 1.02 17.99
N LYS A 184 -0.30 1.37 16.71
CA LYS A 184 -0.50 2.70 16.17
C LYS A 184 -1.32 2.60 14.90
N PHE A 185 -2.45 3.31 14.87
CA PHE A 185 -3.28 3.45 13.67
C PHE A 185 -3.09 4.86 13.11
N ILE A 186 -2.74 4.94 11.84
CA ILE A 186 -2.47 6.19 11.12
C ILE A 186 -3.53 6.29 10.04
N PHE A 187 -4.43 7.26 10.18
CA PHE A 187 -5.36 7.60 9.12
C PHE A 187 -4.62 8.34 8.00
N ILE A 188 -4.76 7.86 6.76
CA ILE A 188 -4.17 8.52 5.58
C ILE A 188 -5.30 9.25 4.87
N ASP A 189 -5.29 10.58 4.98
CA ASP A 189 -6.31 11.42 4.37
C ASP A 189 -6.39 11.19 2.85
N PRO A 190 -7.59 10.93 2.30
CA PRO A 190 -7.78 11.00 0.86
C PRO A 190 -7.72 12.46 0.42
N PRO A 191 -7.22 12.75 -0.80
CA PRO A 191 -7.22 14.10 -1.34
C PRO A 191 -8.64 14.70 -1.36
N ARG A 192 -8.77 15.93 -0.86
CA ARG A 192 -10.05 16.66 -0.81
C ARG A 192 -10.31 17.31 -2.17
N GLY A 193 -11.33 16.82 -2.88
CA GLY A 193 -11.72 17.33 -4.19
C GLY A 193 -10.89 16.70 -5.31
N TYR A 194 -11.58 16.15 -6.29
CA TYR A 194 -10.95 15.61 -7.50
C TYR A 194 -10.68 16.78 -8.45
N SER A 195 -9.42 17.15 -8.68
CA SER A 195 -9.05 17.79 -9.94
C SER A 195 -9.14 16.74 -11.06
N SER A 196 -9.37 17.20 -12.29
CA SER A 196 -9.71 16.40 -13.47
C SER A 196 -8.73 15.29 -13.87
N GLU A 197 -7.60 15.15 -13.19
CA GLU A 197 -6.52 14.20 -13.54
C GLU A 197 -6.50 12.92 -12.71
N ASP A 198 -7.03 12.89 -11.49
CA ASP A 198 -6.83 11.74 -10.60
C ASP A 198 -8.02 10.78 -10.63
N ARG A 199 -8.07 9.91 -11.65
CA ARG A 199 -9.12 8.90 -11.80
C ARG A 199 -8.68 7.58 -11.15
N ARG A 200 -9.07 7.30 -9.89
CA ARG A 200 -9.80 6.06 -9.47
C ARG A 200 -9.93 5.79 -7.97
N LYS A 201 -11.12 5.25 -7.67
CA LYS A 201 -11.63 4.37 -6.60
C LYS A 201 -10.97 4.37 -5.20
N SER A 202 -11.87 4.56 -4.23
CA SER A 202 -11.73 4.61 -2.78
C SER A 202 -11.38 3.26 -2.12
N THR A 203 -10.15 3.22 -1.57
CA THR A 203 -9.81 2.92 -0.17
C THR A 203 -9.84 1.49 0.37
N ARG A 204 -8.64 1.01 0.74
CA ARG A 204 -8.39 -0.08 1.71
C ARG A 204 -6.92 -0.17 2.13
N ILE A 205 -6.58 -1.12 3.00
CA ILE A 205 -5.67 -0.94 4.12
C ILE A 205 -4.17 -1.15 3.83
N ILE A 206 -3.36 -0.19 4.27
CA ILE A 206 -1.90 -0.25 4.19
C ILE A 206 -1.32 -0.67 5.54
N TYR A 207 -0.71 -1.85 5.68
CA TYR A 207 -0.19 -2.29 6.98
C TYR A 207 1.35 -2.33 7.03
N TYR A 208 1.91 -1.91 8.16
CA TYR A 208 3.34 -1.97 8.43
C TYR A 208 3.63 -2.85 9.63
N HIS A 209 4.67 -3.65 9.53
CA HIS A 209 5.17 -4.42 10.67
C HIS A 209 6.51 -3.82 11.11
N GLN A 210 6.64 -3.56 12.42
CA GLN A 210 7.80 -2.90 13.03
C GLN A 210 8.35 -3.66 14.24
N GLU A 211 8.17 -4.98 14.33
CA GLU A 211 9.05 -5.75 15.22
C GLU A 211 10.22 -6.29 14.40
N ARG A 212 11.38 -6.43 15.05
CA ARG A 212 12.73 -6.56 14.46
C ARG A 212 12.93 -7.75 13.53
N ASP A 213 11.93 -8.61 13.36
CA ASP A 213 11.92 -9.74 12.44
C ASP A 213 10.53 -9.94 11.82
N CYS A 214 10.40 -9.53 10.55
CA CYS A 214 9.18 -9.66 9.75
C CYS A 214 8.78 -11.12 9.51
N TRP A 215 9.73 -12.06 9.58
CA TRP A 215 9.50 -13.47 9.27
C TRP A 215 8.56 -14.15 10.28
N SER A 216 8.76 -13.87 11.57
CA SER A 216 7.99 -14.48 12.66
C SER A 216 6.48 -14.19 12.61
N GLY A 217 6.08 -13.03 12.09
CA GLY A 217 4.67 -12.66 11.91
C GLY A 217 4.06 -13.26 10.64
N ILE A 218 4.85 -13.37 9.57
CA ILE A 218 4.45 -13.95 8.28
C ILE A 218 4.16 -15.45 8.40
N GLU A 219 5.05 -16.24 9.02
CA GLU A 219 4.84 -17.68 9.17
C GLU A 219 3.53 -18.00 9.90
N LYS A 220 3.25 -17.25 10.97
CA LYS A 220 2.01 -17.42 11.74
C LYS A 220 0.78 -16.99 10.94
N GLY A 221 0.88 -15.92 10.13
CA GLY A 221 -0.22 -15.45 9.28
C GLY A 221 -0.50 -16.35 8.06
N LEU A 222 0.54 -16.91 7.43
CA LEU A 222 0.44 -17.86 6.32
C LEU A 222 -0.13 -19.21 6.78
N ASN A 223 0.32 -19.72 7.92
CA ASN A 223 -0.20 -20.95 8.53
C ASN A 223 -1.60 -20.76 9.14
N GLY A 224 -1.95 -19.54 9.56
CA GLY A 224 -3.23 -19.20 10.19
C GLY A 224 -4.40 -18.88 9.25
N ASN A 225 -4.25 -19.14 7.93
CA ASN A 225 -5.24 -18.80 6.90
C ASN A 225 -5.63 -17.31 6.81
N VAL A 226 -4.91 -16.37 7.45
CA VAL A 226 -5.26 -14.94 7.44
C VAL A 226 -5.25 -14.39 6.03
N PHE A 227 -4.14 -14.63 5.34
CA PHE A 227 -3.97 -14.20 3.97
C PHE A 227 -4.91 -14.96 3.03
N LYS A 228 -5.41 -16.16 3.38
CA LYS A 228 -6.26 -16.99 2.53
C LYS A 228 -7.68 -16.42 2.32
N TYR A 229 -8.16 -15.58 3.25
CA TYR A 229 -9.46 -14.90 3.11
C TYR A 229 -9.35 -13.62 2.27
N GLU A 230 -8.25 -12.87 2.43
CA GLU A 230 -7.94 -11.71 1.58
C GLU A 230 -7.49 -12.11 0.17
N THR A 231 -6.87 -13.27 0.01
CA THR A 231 -6.31 -13.79 -1.26
C THR A 231 -7.16 -14.87 -1.92
N ARG A 232 -8.41 -15.10 -1.48
CA ARG A 232 -9.26 -16.19 -2.02
C ARG A 232 -9.62 -16.01 -3.50
N HIS A 233 -9.30 -14.86 -4.08
CA HIS A 233 -9.45 -14.57 -5.51
C HIS A 233 -8.10 -14.56 -6.24
N LEU A 234 -6.98 -14.70 -5.53
CA LEU A 234 -5.61 -14.56 -6.03
C LEU A 234 -4.93 -15.88 -6.41
N ARG A 235 -5.66 -17.00 -6.45
CA ARG A 235 -5.21 -18.31 -6.96
C ARG A 235 -6.30 -18.95 -7.80
#